data_AF-A0A4U4EB06-F1
#
_entry.id   AF-A0A4U4EB06-F1
#
_cell.length_a   1.000
_cell.length_b   1.000
_cell.length_c   1.000
_cell.angle_alpha   90.00
_cell.angle_beta   90.00
_cell.angle_gamma   90.00
#
_symmetry.space_group_name_H-M   'P 1'
#
loop_
_entity.id
_entity.type
_entity.pdbx_description
1 polymer ?
#
loop_
_entity_poly.entity_id
_entity_poly.type
_entity_poly.pdbx_seq_one_letter_code
_entity_poly.pdbx_strand_id
1 'polypeptide(L)'
;MNKYVGLLDKIRVIKTQPLLVRFTLQTIHESINCVVADIEIIDKLLIMDDGKYNIAVTGHFNKRNQLVIASMYVRNPDHFTRSMGI
;
A
#
# COMPACT_ATOMS: atom_id res chain seq x y z
N MET A 1 -15.35 5.14 5.64
CA MET A 1 -13.88 5.16 5.47
C MET A 1 -13.56 5.70 4.10
N ASN A 2 -12.56 6.58 3.98
CA ASN A 2 -12.19 7.15 2.70
C ASN A 2 -11.42 6.13 1.86
N LYS A 3 -11.68 6.12 0.55
CA LYS A 3 -11.02 5.26 -0.43
C LYS A 3 -10.07 6.11 -1.28
N TYR A 4 -8.82 5.68 -1.38
CA TYR A 4 -7.80 6.33 -2.19
C TYR A 4 -7.34 5.36 -3.28
N VAL A 5 -7.02 5.88 -4.46
CA VAL A 5 -6.54 5.09 -5.60
C VAL A 5 -5.32 5.77 -6.18
N GLY A 6 -4.28 4.97 -6.46
CA GLY A 6 -3.06 5.48 -7.07
C GLY A 6 -2.06 4.37 -7.36
N LEU A 7 -0.92 4.77 -7.92
CA LEU A 7 0.21 3.89 -8.19
C LEU A 7 0.97 3.61 -6.89
N LEU A 8 1.21 2.34 -6.62
CA LEU A 8 2.06 1.87 -5.52
C LEU A 8 3.53 2.14 -5.87
N ASP A 9 4.24 2.81 -4.98
CA ASP A 9 5.63 3.22 -5.20
C ASP A 9 6.40 3.32 -3.86
N LYS A 10 7.74 3.26 -3.93
CA LYS A 10 8.67 3.46 -2.80
C LYS A 10 8.35 2.61 -1.56
N ILE A 11 8.09 1.32 -1.72
CA ILE A 11 7.84 0.39 -0.61
C ILE A 11 9.11 0.24 0.24
N ARG A 12 9.01 0.46 1.56
CA ARG A 12 10.14 0.35 2.50
C ARG A 12 9.70 -0.15 3.87
N VAL A 13 10.45 -1.11 4.41
CA VAL A 13 10.35 -1.50 5.82
C VAL A 13 10.94 -0.38 6.70
N ILE A 14 10.16 0.11 7.68
CA ILE A 14 10.58 1.14 8.64
C ILE A 14 11.06 0.50 9.94
N LYS A 15 10.36 -0.54 10.38
CA LYS A 15 10.63 -1.24 11.64
C LYS A 15 10.29 -2.70 11.46
N THR A 16 11.04 -3.59 12.10
CA THR A 16 10.81 -5.05 12.02
C THR A 16 10.06 -5.60 13.25
N GLN A 17 10.06 -4.89 14.39
CA GLN A 17 9.38 -5.33 15.62
C GLN A 17 8.72 -4.15 16.38
N PRO A 18 7.39 -3.97 16.29
CA PRO A 18 6.50 -4.64 15.34
C PRO A 18 6.83 -4.25 13.89
N LEU A 19 6.50 -5.13 12.95
CA LEU A 19 6.70 -4.90 11.52
C LEU A 19 5.87 -3.71 11.07
N LEU A 20 6.53 -2.73 10.42
CA LEU A 20 5.90 -1.53 9.92
C LEU A 20 6.50 -1.21 8.56
N VAL A 21 5.65 -1.13 7.54
CA VAL A 21 6.03 -0.80 6.18
C VAL A 21 5.42 0.55 5.80
N ARG A 22 6.20 1.36 5.08
CA ARG A 22 5.70 2.54 4.37
C ARG A 22 5.72 2.30 2.87
N PHE A 23 4.84 3.00 2.19
CA PHE A 23 4.90 3.18 0.74
C PHE A 23 4.32 4.55 0.40
N THR A 24 4.51 4.98 -0.84
CA THR A 24 3.89 6.17 -1.40
C THR A 24 2.78 5.73 -2.35
N LEU A 25 1.59 6.30 -2.18
CA LEU A 25 0.50 6.15 -3.14
C LEU A 25 0.49 7.41 -4.03
N GLN A 26 0.91 7.25 -5.28
CA GLN A 26 0.90 8.34 -6.25
C GLN A 26 -0.52 8.46 -6.83
N THR A 27 -1.29 9.44 -6.35
CA THR A 27 -2.60 9.74 -6.93
C THR A 27 -2.45 10.75 -8.08
N ILE A 28 -3.54 11.04 -8.79
CA ILE A 28 -3.56 12.06 -9.84
C ILE A 28 -3.36 13.49 -9.30
N HIS A 29 -3.61 13.72 -8.01
CA HIS A 29 -3.56 15.05 -7.40
C HIS A 29 -2.29 15.24 -6.56
N GLU A 30 -1.93 14.23 -5.78
CA GLU A 30 -0.82 14.30 -4.84
C GLU A 30 -0.25 12.92 -4.49
N SER A 31 0.96 12.91 -3.95
CA SER A 31 1.57 11.73 -3.36
C SER A 31 1.15 11.60 -1.90
N ILE A 32 0.54 10.46 -1.55
CA ILE A 32 0.10 10.19 -0.18
C ILE A 32 1.10 9.25 0.50
N ASN A 33 1.62 9.65 1.66
CA ASN A 33 2.46 8.80 2.49
C ASN A 33 1.59 7.79 3.23
N CYS A 34 1.81 6.50 2.99
CA CYS A 34 1.05 5.41 3.56
C CYS A 34 1.89 4.62 4.55
N VAL A 35 1.27 4.10 5.60
CA VAL A 35 1.88 3.18 6.57
C VAL A 35 0.94 2.02 6.86
N VAL A 36 1.51 0.83 7.01
CA VAL A 36 0.75 -0.39 7.27
C VAL A 36 1.51 -1.25 8.28
N ALA A 37 0.75 -1.79 9.24
CA ALA A 37 1.21 -2.72 10.26
C ALA A 37 0.48 -4.08 10.18
N ASP A 38 -0.51 -4.19 9.29
CA ASP A 38 -1.23 -5.43 9.02
C ASP A 38 -0.34 -6.38 8.20
N ILE A 39 -0.05 -7.56 8.73
CA ILE A 39 0.89 -8.51 8.15
C ILE A 39 0.38 -9.04 6.80
N GLU A 40 -0.92 -9.29 6.65
CA GLU A 40 -1.46 -9.82 5.39
C GLU A 40 -1.31 -8.82 4.25
N ILE A 41 -1.48 -7.53 4.54
CA ILE A 41 -1.25 -6.47 3.55
C ILE A 41 0.25 -6.30 3.29
N ILE A 42 1.08 -6.37 4.34
CA ILE A 42 2.54 -6.23 4.22
C ILE A 42 3.14 -7.31 3.33
N ASP A 43 2.77 -8.57 3.55
CA ASP A 43 3.31 -9.69 2.77
C ASP A 43 3.02 -9.53 1.27
N LYS A 44 1.82 -9.04 0.93
CA LYS A 44 1.44 -8.71 -0.45
C LYS A 44 2.27 -7.54 -1.00
N LEU A 45 2.46 -6.48 -0.23
CA LEU A 45 3.24 -5.31 -0.66
C LEU A 45 4.71 -5.66 -0.92
N LEU A 46 5.33 -6.47 -0.06
CA LEU A 46 6.76 -6.77 -0.15
C LEU A 46 7.15 -7.60 -1.38
N ILE A 47 6.19 -8.26 -2.03
CA ILE A 47 6.41 -9.03 -3.25
C ILE A 47 5.98 -8.28 -4.52
N MET A 48 5.41 -7.08 -4.38
CA MET A 48 4.96 -6.26 -5.50
C MET A 48 6.06 -5.29 -5.94
N ASP A 49 6.21 -5.12 -7.25
CA ASP A 49 7.15 -4.15 -7.82
C ASP A 49 6.67 -2.70 -7.63
N ASP A 50 7.60 -1.83 -7.22
CA ASP A 50 7.42 -0.38 -7.20
C ASP A 50 7.05 0.14 -8.61
N GLY A 51 6.08 1.05 -8.68
CA GLY A 51 5.72 1.76 -9.91
C GLY A 51 4.94 0.93 -10.95
N LYS A 52 4.51 -0.28 -10.60
CA LYS A 52 3.81 -1.20 -11.54
C LYS A 52 2.30 -1.29 -11.29
N TYR A 53 1.89 -1.31 -10.02
CA TYR A 53 0.52 -1.65 -9.64
C TYR A 53 -0.28 -0.44 -9.18
N ASN A 54 -1.45 -0.24 -9.79
CA ASN A 54 -2.45 0.66 -9.26
C ASN A 54 -3.25 -0.05 -8.18
N ILE A 55 -3.28 0.49 -6.98
CA ILE A 55 -3.99 -0.07 -5.84
C ILE A 55 -5.11 0.85 -5.38
N ALA A 56 -6.16 0.26 -4.83
CA ALA A 56 -7.17 0.95 -4.05
C ALA A 56 -6.96 0.62 -2.57
N VAL A 57 -6.90 1.65 -1.74
CA VAL A 57 -6.71 1.49 -0.30
C VAL A 57 -7.78 2.22 0.49
N THR A 58 -8.08 1.72 1.68
CA THR A 58 -8.88 2.43 2.67
C THR A 58 -8.11 2.60 3.97
N GLY A 59 -8.45 3.62 4.75
CA GLY A 59 -7.72 3.91 5.96
C GLY A 59 -8.15 5.21 6.63
N HIS A 60 -7.32 5.66 7.55
CA HIS A 60 -7.45 6.94 8.24
C HIS A 60 -6.09 7.64 8.35
N PHE A 61 -6.09 8.97 8.37
CA PHE A 61 -4.86 9.72 8.59
C PHE A 61 -4.50 9.76 10.08
N ASN A 62 -3.22 9.57 10.38
CA ASN A 62 -2.68 9.77 11.73
C ASN A 62 -2.26 11.24 11.97
N LYS A 63 -1.80 11.55 13.18
CA LYS A 63 -1.32 12.89 13.57
C LYS A 63 -0.12 13.42 12.75
N ARG A 64 0.58 12.54 12.02
CA ARG A 64 1.72 12.88 11.13
C ARG A 64 1.29 13.03 9.67
N ASN A 65 -0.01 13.09 9.40
CA ASN A 65 -0.60 13.14 8.06
C ASN A 65 -0.18 11.95 7.17
N GLN A 66 -0.02 10.77 7.76
CA GLN A 66 0.19 9.52 7.03
C GLN A 66 -1.10 8.72 7.00
N LEU A 67 -1.43 8.13 5.85
CA LEU A 67 -2.57 7.25 5.70
C LEU A 67 -2.23 5.88 6.29
N VAL A 68 -2.86 5.56 7.42
CA VAL A 68 -2.78 4.24 8.06
C VAL A 68 -3.75 3.31 7.34
N ILE A 69 -3.19 2.30 6.67
CA ILE A 69 -3.93 1.39 5.79
C ILE A 69 -4.72 0.36 6.60
N ALA A 70 -5.99 0.21 6.24
CA ALA A 70 -6.89 -0.78 6.81
C ALA A 70 -7.31 -1.85 5.79
N SER A 71 -7.32 -1.54 4.49
CA SER A 71 -7.51 -2.52 3.43
C SER A 71 -6.84 -2.09 2.13
N MET A 72 -6.51 -3.06 1.28
CA MET A 72 -5.86 -2.87 -0.01
C MET A 72 -6.42 -3.84 -1.06
N TYR A 73 -6.57 -3.35 -2.30
CA TYR A 73 -6.97 -4.16 -3.46
C TYR A 73 -6.19 -3.73 -4.71
N VAL A 74 -5.68 -4.69 -5.50
CA VAL A 74 -4.96 -4.41 -6.76
C VAL A 74 -5.96 -4.19 -7.89
N ARG A 75 -5.87 -3.05 -8.58
CA ARG A 75 -6.82 -2.68 -9.65
C ARG A 75 -6.41 -3.16 -11.03
N ASN A 76 -5.13 -3.41 -11.26
CA ASN A 76 -4.58 -3.92 -12.51
C ASN A 76 -3.85 -5.26 -12.28
N PRO A 77 -4.55 -6.31 -11.84
CA PRO A 77 -3.92 -7.59 -11.54
C PRO A 77 -3.36 -8.23 -12.82
N ASP A 78 -2.10 -8.63 -12.76
CA ASP A 78 -1.41 -9.36 -13.82
C ASP A 78 -1.36 -10.86 -13.53
N HIS A 79 -0.69 -11.64 -14.38
CA HIS A 79 -0.55 -13.07 -14.16
C HIS A 79 0.14 -13.38 -12.82
N PHE A 80 1.11 -12.54 -12.41
CA PHE A 80 1.85 -12.72 -11.17
C PHE A 80 0.95 -12.53 -9.95
N THR A 81 0.26 -11.40 -9.84
CA THR A 81 -0.62 -11.13 -8.68
C THR A 81 -1.74 -12.16 -8.58
N ARG A 82 -2.31 -12.61 -9.71
CA ARG A 82 -3.33 -13.67 -9.74
C ARG A 82 -2.79 -15.01 -9.27
N SER A 83 -1.58 -15.40 -9.69
CA SER A 83 -0.96 -16.65 -9.26
C SER A 83 -0.66 -16.69 -7.77
N MET A 84 -0.51 -15.52 -7.15
CA MET A 84 -0.26 -15.33 -5.71
C MET A 84 -1.54 -15.13 -4.88
N GLY A 85 -2.72 -15.14 -5.49
CA GLY A 85 -3.99 -14.88 -4.80
C GLY A 85 -4.16 -13.44 -4.31
N ILE A 86 -3.53 -12.49 -5.00
CA ILE A 86 -3.55 -11.05 -4.70
C ILE A 86 -4.55 -10.31 -5.60
#